data_AF-A0A815CM31-F1
#
_entry.id   AF-A0A815CM31-F1
#
_cell.length_a   1.000
_cell.length_b   1.000
_cell.length_c   1.000
_cell.angle_alpha   90.00
_cell.angle_beta   90.00
_cell.angle_gamma   90.00
#
_symmetry.space_group_name_H-M   'P 1'
#
loop_
_entity.id
_entity.type
_entity.pdbx_description
1 polymer ?
#
loop_
_entity_poly.entity_id
_entity_poly.type
_entity_poly.pdbx_seq_one_letter_code
_entity_poly.pdbx_strand_id
1 'polypeptide(L)'
;MLEFLHLSHQFEGSTSENEDSHLSHHRNNDIFTGDPRSKHAFLQLERITHDLYFKQLPRNLIRCAQSEYKIIRNIQRLLREQPDIVVRRTDKSKVFYIGKVDDFERKAQEYMLKTQAYVEVTNGRCPLADNLHAVQTLLDYLMAKNVITRKQHNKLLLNLNKLELGHYHGLPKSRKSGTPLQPIIASINAPATLVSKFLNDFLAPMFLQVARKITFINGIDVVRKLEKYVSDGRFKSATKFITADVTDLYTMIPRQGALETFA
;
A
#
# COMPACT_ATOMS: atom_id res chain seq x y z
N MET A 1 16.48 -13.92 -4.56
CA MET A 1 16.80 -12.64 -5.25
C MET A 1 16.64 -11.52 -4.23
N LEU A 2 17.77 -11.06 -3.70
CA LEU A 2 17.90 -10.20 -2.52
C LEU A 2 18.35 -8.81 -2.99
N GLU A 3 17.41 -7.87 -3.13
CA GLU A 3 17.70 -6.44 -3.26
C GLU A 3 16.82 -5.69 -2.27
N PHE A 4 17.28 -5.56 -1.02
CA PHE A 4 16.76 -4.57 -0.07
C PHE A 4 17.79 -4.37 1.05
N LEU A 5 19.01 -3.97 0.70
CA LEU A 5 20.04 -3.48 1.63
C LEU A 5 21.05 -2.60 0.87
N HIS A 6 20.59 -1.47 0.33
CA HIS A 6 21.47 -0.37 -0.07
C HIS A 6 20.67 0.93 -0.08
N LEU A 7 20.78 1.69 1.02
CA LEU A 7 20.35 3.07 1.30
C LEU A 7 20.39 3.10 2.84
N SER A 8 21.37 3.63 3.54
CA SER A 8 22.04 4.91 3.35
C SER A 8 23.26 4.99 4.28
N HIS A 9 24.46 5.03 3.70
CA HIS A 9 25.70 5.42 4.36
C HIS A 9 26.55 6.19 3.35
N GLN A 10 26.17 7.43 3.06
CA GLN A 10 27.06 8.42 2.43
C GLN A 10 26.64 9.81 2.91
N PHE A 11 27.30 10.26 3.97
CA PHE A 11 27.46 11.68 4.29
C PHE A 11 28.89 11.79 4.82
N GLU A 12 29.84 11.91 3.89
CA GLU A 12 31.15 12.48 4.14
C GLU A 12 31.40 13.54 3.07
N GLY A 13 31.88 14.69 3.53
CA GLY A 13 31.92 15.94 2.78
C GLY A 13 33.11 16.08 1.86
N SER A 14 32.96 17.02 0.93
CA SER A 14 34.07 17.62 0.20
C SER A 14 33.68 19.05 -0.18
N THR A 15 34.37 20.00 0.45
CA THR A 15 34.40 21.43 0.12
C THR A 15 35.38 21.69 -1.02
N SER A 16 34.96 22.42 -2.06
CA SER A 16 35.71 23.53 -2.68
C SER A 16 34.90 24.20 -3.80
N GLU A 17 34.52 25.46 -3.55
CA GLU A 17 34.59 26.65 -4.43
C GLU A 17 34.73 26.44 -5.96
N ASN A 18 33.79 26.97 -6.77
CA ASN A 18 33.77 28.36 -7.26
C ASN A 18 32.61 28.58 -8.28
N GLU A 19 32.00 29.78 -8.18
CA GLU A 19 31.49 30.71 -9.23
C GLU A 19 30.64 30.13 -10.41
N ASP A 20 29.55 30.73 -10.90
CA ASP A 20 28.90 32.02 -10.68
C ASP A 20 27.51 32.03 -11.36
N SER A 21 26.63 32.90 -10.84
CA SER A 21 25.49 33.57 -11.50
C SER A 21 24.44 32.78 -12.33
N HIS A 22 23.20 32.69 -11.83
CA HIS A 22 22.02 33.30 -12.48
C HIS A 22 20.75 33.17 -11.61
N LEU A 23 20.22 34.34 -11.20
CA LEU A 23 18.91 34.61 -10.58
C LEU A 23 17.76 33.95 -11.39
N SER A 24 16.64 33.46 -10.85
CA SER A 24 15.73 34.02 -9.85
C SER A 24 14.56 33.04 -9.57
N HIS A 25 13.85 33.28 -8.47
CA HIS A 25 12.58 32.66 -8.02
C HIS A 25 12.67 31.37 -7.18
N HIS A 26 13.18 31.52 -5.96
CA HIS A 26 12.67 30.74 -4.84
C HIS A 26 11.97 31.67 -3.84
N ARG A 27 10.70 31.34 -3.58
CA ARG A 27 9.88 31.98 -2.55
C ARG A 27 10.54 31.69 -1.21
N ASN A 28 10.92 32.75 -0.49
CA ASN A 28 11.25 32.66 0.93
C ASN A 28 10.08 31.99 1.65
N ASN A 29 10.25 30.73 2.03
CA ASN A 29 9.58 30.18 3.20
C ASN A 29 10.31 30.71 4.44
N ASP A 30 10.28 32.02 4.62
CA ASP A 30 10.58 32.60 5.92
C ASP A 30 9.44 32.19 6.84
N ILE A 31 9.72 31.25 7.73
CA ILE A 31 8.86 30.93 8.86
C ILE A 31 8.59 32.25 9.56
N PHE A 32 7.32 32.64 9.67
CA PHE A 32 6.89 33.90 10.25
C PHE A 32 7.32 33.94 11.74
N THR A 33 8.50 34.50 12.02
CA THR A 33 9.12 34.54 13.36
C THR A 33 8.56 35.65 14.27
N GLY A 34 7.54 36.39 13.80
CA GLY A 34 6.90 37.48 14.53
C GLY A 34 5.92 37.04 15.62
N ASP A 35 5.47 35.78 15.62
CA ASP A 35 4.58 35.27 16.68
C ASP A 35 5.39 34.83 17.91
N PRO A 36 5.20 35.47 19.09
CA PRO A 36 5.91 35.12 20.31
C PRO A 36 5.72 33.65 20.73
N ARG A 37 4.56 33.05 20.39
CA ARG A 37 4.28 31.64 20.71
C ARG A 37 5.13 30.70 19.86
N SER A 38 5.26 31.00 18.58
CA SER A 38 6.11 30.26 17.64
C SER A 38 7.58 30.33 18.08
N LYS A 39 8.09 31.52 18.43
CA LYS A 39 9.46 31.69 18.94
C LYS A 39 9.71 30.90 20.24
N HIS A 40 8.75 30.94 21.17
CA HIS A 40 8.83 30.15 22.39
C HIS A 40 8.82 28.63 22.11
N ALA A 41 7.97 28.16 21.20
CA ALA A 41 7.92 26.76 20.81
C ALA A 41 9.25 26.29 20.21
N PHE A 42 9.87 27.08 19.32
CA PHE A 42 11.18 26.77 18.74
C PHE A 42 12.28 26.71 19.80
N LEU A 43 12.34 27.67 20.72
CA LEU A 43 13.33 27.66 21.81
C LEU A 43 13.16 26.46 22.75
N GLN A 44 11.91 26.06 23.04
CA GLN A 44 11.64 24.84 23.82
C GLN A 44 12.09 23.59 23.06
N LEU A 45 11.84 23.53 21.75
CA LEU A 45 12.27 22.43 20.90
C LEU A 45 13.80 22.36 20.87
N GLU A 46 14.48 23.48 20.64
CA GLU A 46 15.94 23.58 20.64
C GLU A 46 16.53 23.12 21.97
N ARG A 47 15.96 23.56 23.10
CA ARG A 47 16.36 23.12 24.44
C ARG A 47 16.14 21.63 24.66
N ILE A 48 14.98 21.09 24.29
CA ILE A 48 14.69 19.64 24.41
C ILE A 48 15.65 18.85 23.53
N THR A 49 15.92 19.32 22.31
CA THR A 49 16.81 18.63 21.37
C THR A 49 18.24 18.64 21.91
N HIS A 50 18.74 19.79 22.37
CA HIS A 50 20.03 19.91 23.04
C HIS A 50 20.11 18.98 24.26
N ASP A 51 19.10 19.01 25.14
CA ASP A 51 19.07 18.13 26.31
C ASP A 51 19.04 16.64 25.94
N LEU A 52 18.34 16.24 24.87
CA LEU A 52 18.31 14.85 24.40
C LEU A 52 19.64 14.41 23.78
N TYR A 53 20.35 15.29 23.08
CA TYR A 53 21.63 14.98 22.45
C TYR A 53 22.81 14.96 23.45
N PHE A 54 22.79 15.86 24.44
CA PHE A 54 23.92 16.03 25.37
C PHE A 54 23.74 15.32 26.72
N LYS A 55 22.52 14.86 27.07
CA LYS A 55 22.31 14.05 28.27
C LYS A 55 22.85 12.65 28.05
N GLN A 56 23.83 12.25 28.87
CA GLN A 56 24.34 10.89 28.84
C GLN A 56 23.21 9.88 29.04
N LEU A 57 23.10 8.94 28.10
CA LEU A 57 22.12 7.88 28.18
C LEU A 57 22.36 7.04 29.45
N PRO A 58 21.31 6.75 30.25
CA PRO A 58 21.40 5.86 31.39
C PRO A 58 22.11 4.54 31.04
N ARG A 59 23.05 4.10 31.89
CA ARG A 59 23.88 2.90 31.63
C ARG A 59 23.06 1.63 31.40
N ASN A 60 21.87 1.53 31.99
CA ASN A 60 20.93 0.43 31.79
C ASN A 60 20.35 0.43 30.36
N LEU A 61 20.02 1.60 29.80
CA LEU A 61 19.54 1.71 28.42
C LEU A 61 20.63 1.35 27.42
N ILE A 62 21.86 1.79 27.65
CA ILE A 62 23.01 1.41 26.82
C ILE A 62 23.20 -0.12 26.82
N ARG A 63 23.16 -0.76 28.01
CA ARG A 63 23.24 -2.22 28.12
C ARG A 63 22.08 -2.93 27.42
N CYS A 64 20.86 -2.42 27.56
CA CYS A 64 19.68 -2.96 26.87
C CYS A 64 19.86 -2.91 25.36
N ALA A 65 20.22 -1.75 24.82
CA ALA A 65 20.46 -1.55 23.39
C ALA A 65 21.57 -2.48 22.85
N GLN A 66 22.67 -2.65 23.59
CA GLN A 66 23.74 -3.58 23.22
C GLN A 66 23.26 -5.04 23.23
N SER A 67 22.45 -5.43 24.20
CA SER A 67 21.86 -6.78 24.26
C SER A 67 20.92 -7.04 23.09
N GLU A 68 19.99 -6.11 22.84
CA GLU A 68 19.05 -6.17 21.71
C GLU A 68 19.79 -6.23 20.37
N TYR A 69 20.84 -5.41 20.20
CA TYR A 69 21.66 -5.43 19.00
C TYR A 69 22.32 -6.79 18.76
N LYS A 70 22.86 -7.43 19.82
CA LYS A 70 23.43 -8.78 19.75
C LYS A 70 22.38 -9.82 19.37
N ILE A 71 21.17 -9.73 19.96
CA ILE A 71 20.05 -10.62 19.63
C ILE A 71 19.67 -10.47 18.14
N ILE A 72 19.51 -9.24 17.65
CA ILE A 72 19.18 -8.97 16.24
C ILE A 72 20.27 -9.52 15.31
N ARG A 73 21.55 -9.25 15.59
CA ARG A 73 22.70 -9.79 14.83
C ARG A 73 22.67 -11.33 14.78
N ASN A 74 22.37 -11.98 15.89
CA ASN A 74 22.29 -13.44 15.96
C ASN A 74 21.11 -13.98 15.15
N ILE A 75 19.92 -13.38 15.26
CA ILE A 75 18.75 -13.76 14.45
C ILE A 75 19.07 -13.61 12.96
N GLN A 76 19.65 -12.48 12.56
CA GLN A 76 20.05 -12.25 11.16
C GLN A 76 21.04 -13.31 10.66
N ARG A 77 21.99 -13.74 11.52
CA ARG A 77 22.93 -14.82 11.17
C ARG A 77 22.20 -16.16 11.00
N LEU A 78 21.34 -16.53 11.94
CA LEU A 78 20.55 -17.76 11.87
C LEU A 78 19.67 -17.80 10.61
N LEU A 79 19.04 -16.68 10.26
CA LEU A 79 18.21 -16.58 9.04
C LEU A 79 19.04 -16.67 7.75
N ARG A 80 20.30 -16.20 7.76
CA ARG A 80 21.20 -16.40 6.61
C ARG A 80 21.63 -17.87 6.47
N GLU A 81 21.80 -18.56 7.59
CA GLU A 81 22.17 -19.97 7.64
C GLU A 81 20.99 -20.91 7.30
N GLN A 82 19.74 -20.42 7.37
CA GLN A 82 18.51 -21.18 7.10
C GLN A 82 17.66 -20.48 6.02
N PRO A 83 18.06 -20.60 4.73
CA PRO A 83 17.36 -19.95 3.62
C PRO A 83 15.96 -20.52 3.36
N ASP A 84 15.62 -21.67 3.94
CA ASP A 84 14.32 -22.33 3.87
C ASP A 84 13.30 -21.74 4.86
N ILE A 85 13.66 -20.72 5.65
CA ILE A 85 12.75 -20.00 6.53
C ILE A 85 12.26 -18.71 5.87
N VAL A 86 10.94 -18.53 5.88
CA VAL A 86 10.26 -17.30 5.48
C VAL A 86 9.80 -16.54 6.72
N VAL A 87 10.26 -15.30 6.85
CA VAL A 87 9.75 -14.34 7.85
C VAL A 87 8.93 -13.26 7.14
N ARG A 88 7.65 -13.09 7.52
CA ARG A 88 6.76 -12.09 6.93
C ARG A 88 5.98 -11.35 8.01
N ARG A 89 5.71 -10.06 7.77
CA ARG A 89 4.73 -9.32 8.56
C ARG A 89 3.32 -9.78 8.18
N THR A 90 2.47 -10.00 9.17
CA THR A 90 1.06 -10.33 8.94
C THR A 90 0.23 -9.05 8.69
N ASP A 91 -0.87 -9.17 7.95
CA ASP A 91 -1.72 -8.04 7.56
C ASP A 91 -2.35 -7.33 8.77
N LYS A 92 -3.12 -8.08 9.58
CA LYS A 92 -4.00 -7.51 10.62
C LYS A 92 -3.50 -7.67 12.06
N SER A 93 -2.29 -8.15 12.24
CA SER A 93 -1.68 -8.35 13.56
C SER A 93 -0.26 -7.78 13.59
N LYS A 94 0.15 -7.21 14.72
CA LYS A 94 1.52 -6.74 14.93
C LYS A 94 2.47 -7.91 15.25
N VAL A 95 2.30 -9.03 14.55
CA VAL A 95 3.07 -10.27 14.72
C VAL A 95 3.74 -10.65 13.41
N PHE A 96 4.82 -11.40 13.53
CA PHE A 96 5.53 -12.01 12.41
C PHE A 96 5.04 -13.44 12.19
N TYR A 97 4.88 -13.79 10.93
CA TYR A 97 4.81 -15.17 10.48
C TYR A 97 6.22 -15.69 10.29
N ILE A 98 6.51 -16.86 10.84
CA ILE A 98 7.73 -17.62 10.62
C ILE A 98 7.29 -19.01 10.15
N GLY A 99 7.77 -19.44 8.98
CA GLY A 99 7.41 -20.73 8.40
C GLY A 99 8.43 -21.20 7.37
N LYS A 100 8.19 -22.36 6.76
CA LYS A 100 9.05 -22.90 5.70
C LYS A 100 8.68 -22.32 4.33
N VAL A 101 9.68 -22.20 3.44
CA VAL A 101 9.49 -21.79 2.04
C VAL A 101 8.50 -22.71 1.33
N ASP A 102 8.68 -24.03 1.42
CA ASP A 102 7.85 -25.01 0.72
C ASP A 102 6.37 -24.93 1.11
N ASP A 103 6.06 -24.75 2.41
CA ASP A 103 4.69 -24.57 2.89
C ASP A 103 4.07 -23.29 2.33
N PHE A 104 4.86 -22.22 2.23
CA PHE A 104 4.43 -20.95 1.69
C PHE A 104 4.15 -21.04 0.18
N GLU A 105 5.04 -21.69 -0.58
CA GLU A 105 4.89 -21.92 -2.01
C GLU A 105 3.70 -22.82 -2.32
N ARG A 106 3.55 -23.93 -1.59
CA ARG A 106 2.39 -24.82 -1.69
C ARG A 106 1.08 -24.06 -1.49
N LYS A 107 0.98 -23.23 -0.44
CA LYS A 107 -0.23 -22.42 -0.18
C LYS A 107 -0.50 -21.41 -1.29
N ALA A 108 0.54 -20.83 -1.89
CA ALA A 108 0.38 -19.91 -3.01
C ALA A 108 -0.12 -20.62 -4.26
N GLN A 109 0.46 -21.79 -4.59
CA GLN A 109 0.04 -22.62 -5.71
C GLN A 109 -1.40 -23.12 -5.54
N GLU A 110 -1.76 -23.64 -4.36
CA GLU A 110 -3.14 -24.05 -4.05
C GLU A 110 -4.13 -22.90 -4.27
N TYR A 111 -3.78 -21.69 -3.87
CA TYR A 111 -4.62 -20.51 -4.08
C TYR A 111 -4.76 -20.14 -5.56
N MET A 112 -3.66 -20.14 -6.31
CA MET A 112 -3.66 -19.86 -7.75
C MET A 112 -4.46 -20.90 -8.52
N LEU A 113 -4.30 -22.18 -8.18
CA LEU A 113 -5.02 -23.29 -8.81
C LEU A 113 -6.52 -23.22 -8.51
N LYS A 114 -6.89 -22.90 -7.28
CA LYS A 114 -8.30 -22.73 -6.87
C LYS A 114 -8.99 -21.60 -7.63
N THR A 115 -8.30 -20.48 -7.81
CA THR A 115 -8.92 -19.25 -8.33
C THR A 115 -8.77 -19.07 -9.84
N GLN A 116 -7.77 -19.70 -10.46
CA GLN A 116 -7.40 -19.51 -11.87
C GLN A 116 -7.24 -18.02 -12.26
N ALA A 117 -6.97 -17.15 -11.27
CA ALA A 117 -6.93 -15.70 -11.45
C ALA A 117 -5.53 -15.18 -11.81
N TYR A 118 -4.50 -16.01 -11.68
CA TYR A 118 -3.10 -15.65 -11.88
C TYR A 118 -2.45 -16.65 -12.83
N VAL A 119 -1.47 -16.15 -13.60
CA VAL A 119 -0.66 -16.96 -14.50
C VAL A 119 0.79 -16.71 -14.17
N GLU A 120 1.54 -17.78 -13.98
CA GLU A 120 2.98 -17.71 -13.80
C GLU A 120 3.66 -17.32 -15.11
N VAL A 121 4.64 -16.41 -15.03
CA VAL A 121 5.42 -15.98 -16.20
C VAL A 121 6.54 -17.01 -16.43
N THR A 122 6.24 -18.08 -17.17
CA THR A 122 7.13 -19.24 -17.33
C THR A 122 8.09 -19.12 -18.53
N ASN A 123 7.67 -18.47 -19.62
CA ASN A 123 8.36 -18.53 -20.91
C ASN A 123 9.45 -17.46 -21.10
N GLY A 124 9.90 -16.79 -20.04
CA GLY A 124 10.87 -15.68 -20.11
C GLY A 124 10.37 -14.41 -20.83
N ARG A 125 9.23 -14.47 -21.53
CA ARG A 125 8.56 -13.31 -22.14
C ARG A 125 7.76 -12.57 -21.08
N CYS A 126 8.31 -11.46 -20.61
CA CYS A 126 7.60 -10.54 -19.70
C CYS A 126 6.43 -9.86 -20.45
N PRO A 127 5.18 -9.95 -19.96
CA PRO A 127 4.02 -9.33 -20.60
C PRO A 127 3.96 -7.81 -20.41
N LEU A 128 4.97 -7.19 -19.79
CA LEU A 128 4.98 -5.77 -19.48
C LEU A 128 4.85 -4.88 -20.72
N ALA A 129 5.61 -5.20 -21.77
CA ALA A 129 5.57 -4.45 -23.03
C ALA A 129 4.20 -4.57 -23.72
N ASP A 130 3.65 -5.78 -23.77
CA ASP A 130 2.33 -6.04 -24.36
C ASP A 130 1.22 -5.28 -23.58
N ASN A 131 1.27 -5.30 -22.24
CA ASN A 131 0.35 -4.54 -21.38
C ASN A 131 0.49 -3.03 -21.55
N LEU A 132 1.72 -2.52 -21.67
CA LEU A 132 1.97 -1.10 -21.92
C LEU A 132 1.39 -0.68 -23.28
N HIS A 133 1.66 -1.46 -24.32
CA HIS A 133 1.15 -1.20 -25.66
C HIS A 133 -0.38 -1.18 -25.70
N ALA A 134 -1.03 -2.12 -25.00
CA ALA A 134 -2.49 -2.16 -24.91
C ALA A 134 -3.07 -0.89 -24.24
N VAL A 135 -2.45 -0.43 -23.15
CA VAL A 135 -2.87 0.81 -22.48
C VAL A 135 -2.64 2.04 -23.35
N GLN A 136 -1.48 2.14 -24.02
CA GLN A 136 -1.19 3.25 -24.93
C GLN A 136 -2.18 3.30 -26.09
N THR A 137 -2.42 2.15 -26.73
CA THR A 137 -3.42 2.01 -27.82
C THR A 137 -4.80 2.47 -27.36
N LEU A 138 -5.23 2.10 -26.16
CA LEU A 138 -6.50 2.55 -25.59
C LEU A 138 -6.52 4.07 -25.40
N LEU A 139 -5.47 4.65 -24.84
CA LEU A 139 -5.40 6.10 -24.60
C LEU A 139 -5.41 6.90 -25.90
N ASP A 140 -4.68 6.44 -26.92
CA ASP A 140 -4.66 7.04 -28.26
C ASP A 140 -6.04 6.98 -28.91
N TYR A 141 -6.72 5.83 -28.82
CA TYR A 141 -8.09 5.67 -29.29
C TYR A 141 -9.06 6.65 -28.61
N LEU A 142 -8.99 6.76 -27.28
CA LEU A 142 -9.85 7.67 -26.51
C LEU A 142 -9.57 9.15 -26.83
N MET A 143 -8.30 9.50 -27.09
CA MET A 143 -7.92 10.83 -27.57
C MET A 143 -8.49 11.12 -28.96
N ALA A 144 -8.33 10.19 -29.91
CA ALA A 144 -8.83 10.34 -31.27
C ALA A 144 -10.37 10.48 -31.33
N LYS A 145 -11.07 9.86 -30.38
CA LYS A 145 -12.54 10.00 -30.21
C LYS A 145 -12.96 11.22 -29.39
N ASN A 146 -12.03 12.05 -28.95
CA ASN A 146 -12.28 13.21 -28.06
C ASN A 146 -13.00 12.84 -26.75
N VAL A 147 -12.86 11.60 -26.27
CA VAL A 147 -13.44 11.14 -25.00
C VAL A 147 -12.65 11.68 -23.82
N ILE A 148 -11.33 11.82 -23.98
CA ILE A 148 -10.44 12.44 -23.00
C ILE A 148 -9.75 13.66 -23.61
N THR A 149 -9.47 14.64 -22.75
CA THR A 149 -8.70 15.83 -23.12
C THR A 149 -7.20 15.53 -23.17
N ARG A 150 -6.44 16.34 -23.91
CA ARG A 150 -4.97 16.27 -23.93
C ARG A 150 -4.36 16.35 -22.53
N LYS A 151 -4.94 17.16 -21.64
CA LYS A 151 -4.51 17.28 -20.24
C LYS A 151 -4.74 15.99 -19.46
N GLN A 152 -5.87 15.31 -19.66
CA GLN A 152 -6.14 14.01 -19.04
C GLN A 152 -5.20 12.95 -19.60
N HIS A 153 -5.04 12.87 -20.93
CA HIS A 153 -4.11 11.95 -21.57
C HIS A 153 -2.69 12.07 -20.99
N ASN A 154 -2.15 13.30 -20.91
CA ASN A 154 -0.81 13.53 -20.35
C ASN A 154 -0.68 13.10 -18.88
N LYS A 155 -1.76 13.16 -18.09
CA LYS A 155 -1.78 12.67 -16.70
C LYS A 155 -1.85 11.14 -16.59
N LEU A 156 -2.30 10.47 -17.66
CA LEU A 156 -2.42 9.01 -17.73
C LEU A 156 -1.15 8.37 -18.32
N LEU A 157 -0.22 9.17 -18.85
CA LEU A 157 1.09 8.69 -19.27
C LEU A 157 1.91 8.22 -18.07
N LEU A 158 2.54 7.07 -18.24
CA LEU A 158 3.34 6.41 -17.21
C LEU A 158 4.79 6.90 -17.26
N ASN A 159 5.46 6.85 -16.11
CA ASN A 159 6.90 7.01 -16.05
C ASN A 159 7.57 5.69 -16.45
N LEU A 160 8.13 5.64 -17.67
CA LEU A 160 8.77 4.45 -18.22
C LEU A 160 9.95 3.94 -17.36
N ASN A 161 10.64 4.84 -16.65
CA ASN A 161 11.77 4.46 -15.79
C ASN A 161 11.35 3.77 -14.48
N LYS A 162 10.06 3.81 -14.14
CA LYS A 162 9.51 3.17 -12.93
C LYS A 162 8.58 2.00 -13.26
N LEU A 163 8.32 1.76 -14.55
CA LEU A 163 7.32 0.82 -15.01
C LEU A 163 7.68 -0.61 -14.61
N GLU A 164 6.74 -1.33 -14.01
CA GLU A 164 6.95 -2.71 -13.55
C GLU A 164 5.70 -3.57 -13.79
N LEU A 165 5.86 -4.89 -13.82
CA LEU A 165 4.70 -5.78 -13.85
C LEU A 165 4.09 -5.89 -12.44
N GLY A 166 2.78 -6.09 -12.34
CA GLY A 166 2.17 -6.37 -11.04
C GLY A 166 2.74 -7.66 -10.43
N HIS A 167 3.22 -7.59 -9.19
CA HIS A 167 3.83 -8.73 -8.50
C HIS A 167 2.88 -9.35 -7.47
N TYR A 168 2.79 -10.67 -7.49
CA TYR A 168 2.05 -11.41 -6.47
C TYR A 168 2.85 -11.52 -5.16
N HIS A 169 2.18 -11.22 -4.05
CA HIS A 169 2.67 -11.42 -2.70
C HIS A 169 1.60 -12.05 -1.81
N GLY A 170 1.92 -13.17 -1.17
CA GLY A 170 1.06 -13.79 -0.16
C GLY A 170 1.27 -13.17 1.22
N LEU A 171 0.24 -12.61 1.85
CA LEU A 171 0.28 -12.19 3.25
C LEU A 171 -0.37 -13.24 4.15
N PRO A 172 0.35 -13.80 5.15
CA PRO A 172 -0.22 -14.80 6.05
C PRO A 172 -1.39 -14.27 6.90
N LYS A 173 -2.52 -14.98 6.90
CA LYS A 173 -3.68 -14.71 7.76
C LYS A 173 -3.57 -15.49 9.08
N SER A 174 -2.73 -15.00 9.99
CA SER A 174 -2.42 -15.62 11.30
C SER A 174 -3.62 -16.01 12.17
N ARG A 175 -4.76 -15.33 12.02
CA ARG A 175 -5.98 -15.60 12.79
C ARG A 175 -6.87 -16.70 12.21
N LYS A 176 -6.56 -17.24 11.03
CA LYS A 176 -7.33 -18.31 10.39
C LYS A 176 -6.60 -19.65 10.54
N SER A 177 -7.36 -20.73 10.76
CA SER A 177 -6.81 -22.09 10.85
C SER A 177 -5.96 -22.42 9.62
N GLY A 178 -4.81 -23.06 9.82
CA GLY A 178 -3.84 -23.37 8.77
C GLY A 178 -3.02 -22.18 8.25
N THR A 179 -3.28 -20.96 8.72
CA THR A 179 -2.62 -19.71 8.29
C THR A 179 -2.58 -19.58 6.75
N PRO A 180 -3.75 -19.47 6.08
CA PRO A 180 -3.81 -19.32 4.64
C PRO A 180 -3.19 -17.99 4.19
N LEU A 181 -2.78 -17.92 2.92
CA LEU A 181 -2.27 -16.69 2.33
C LEU A 181 -3.42 -15.79 1.85
N GLN A 182 -3.26 -14.49 2.05
CA GLN A 182 -4.01 -13.45 1.37
C GLN A 182 -3.22 -13.04 0.12
N PRO A 183 -3.76 -13.21 -1.08
CA PRO A 183 -3.11 -12.70 -2.27
C PRO A 183 -3.11 -11.16 -2.24
N ILE A 184 -1.97 -10.56 -2.57
CA ILE A 184 -1.83 -9.12 -2.79
C ILE A 184 -1.07 -8.95 -4.09
N ILE A 185 -1.58 -8.10 -4.98
CA ILE A 185 -0.84 -7.67 -6.16
C ILE A 185 -0.25 -6.30 -5.90
N ALA A 186 1.07 -6.20 -5.86
CA ALA A 186 1.78 -4.93 -5.86
C ALA A 186 1.86 -4.43 -7.30
N SER A 187 1.02 -3.45 -7.65
CA SER A 187 0.92 -2.92 -9.02
C SER A 187 1.06 -1.40 -9.06
N ILE A 188 1.82 -0.79 -8.13
CA ILE A 188 1.89 0.68 -8.01
C ILE A 188 2.36 1.31 -9.33
N ASN A 189 3.34 0.70 -9.99
CA ASN A 189 3.86 1.18 -11.27
C ASN A 189 3.45 0.30 -12.47
N ALA A 190 2.35 -0.46 -12.35
CA ALA A 190 1.85 -1.28 -13.44
C ALA A 190 1.18 -0.45 -14.55
N PRO A 191 1.17 -0.93 -15.81
CA PRO A 191 0.64 -0.16 -16.95
C PRO A 191 -0.78 0.37 -16.76
N ALA A 192 -1.68 -0.43 -16.18
CA ALA A 192 -3.08 -0.05 -16.05
C ALA A 192 -3.36 0.86 -14.84
N THR A 193 -2.40 1.14 -13.96
CA THR A 193 -2.68 1.72 -12.64
C THR A 193 -3.27 3.12 -12.70
N LEU A 194 -2.75 4.00 -13.57
CA LEU A 194 -3.28 5.35 -13.72
C LEU A 194 -4.67 5.36 -14.36
N VAL A 195 -4.90 4.47 -15.34
CA VAL A 195 -6.22 4.31 -15.97
C VAL A 195 -7.24 3.77 -14.96
N SER A 196 -6.89 2.74 -14.20
CA SER A 196 -7.73 2.19 -13.13
C SER A 196 -8.07 3.23 -12.07
N LYS A 197 -7.10 4.06 -11.67
CA LYS A 197 -7.34 5.16 -10.74
C LYS A 197 -8.29 6.19 -11.34
N PHE A 198 -8.08 6.58 -12.59
CA PHE A 198 -8.94 7.54 -13.27
C PHE A 198 -10.38 7.03 -13.38
N LEU A 199 -10.58 5.78 -13.77
CA LEU A 199 -11.90 5.15 -13.81
C LEU A 199 -12.54 5.08 -12.41
N ASN A 200 -11.77 4.71 -11.38
CA ASN A 200 -12.27 4.71 -10.01
C ASN A 200 -12.71 6.11 -9.56
N ASP A 201 -11.89 7.15 -9.78
CA ASP A 201 -12.23 8.52 -9.41
C ASP A 201 -13.48 9.01 -10.16
N PHE A 202 -13.65 8.58 -11.42
CA PHE A 202 -14.80 8.92 -12.24
C PHE A 202 -16.09 8.22 -11.79
N LEU A 203 -16.01 6.91 -11.47
CA LEU A 203 -17.18 6.09 -11.11
C LEU A 203 -17.57 6.21 -9.64
N ALA A 204 -16.62 6.50 -8.74
CA ALA A 204 -16.84 6.51 -7.29
C ALA A 204 -18.01 7.41 -6.85
N PRO A 205 -18.21 8.64 -7.38
CA PRO A 205 -19.34 9.48 -6.99
C PRO A 205 -20.69 8.81 -7.27
N MET A 206 -20.86 8.21 -8.45
CA MET A 206 -22.09 7.52 -8.84
C MET A 206 -22.31 6.28 -7.96
N PHE A 207 -21.27 5.48 -7.78
CA PHE A 207 -21.31 4.31 -6.91
C PHE A 207 -21.70 4.67 -5.47
N LEU A 208 -21.08 5.70 -4.89
CA LEU A 208 -21.32 6.12 -3.52
C LEU A 208 -22.75 6.64 -3.31
N GLN A 209 -23.36 7.27 -4.32
CA GLN A 209 -24.77 7.69 -4.23
C GLN A 209 -25.71 6.50 -4.10
N VAL A 210 -25.47 5.42 -4.87
CA VAL A 210 -26.27 4.19 -4.79
C VAL A 210 -25.96 3.44 -3.50
N ALA A 211 -24.68 3.19 -3.21
CA ALA A 211 -24.22 2.44 -2.04
C ALA A 211 -24.79 3.02 -0.73
N ARG A 212 -24.81 4.35 -0.57
CA ARG A 212 -25.40 5.01 0.62
C ARG A 212 -26.84 4.58 0.92
N LYS A 213 -27.62 4.24 -0.11
CA LYS A 213 -29.04 3.84 0.01
C LYS A 213 -29.21 2.37 0.37
N ILE A 214 -28.28 1.50 -0.06
CA ILE A 214 -28.46 0.04 0.01
C ILE A 214 -27.46 -0.68 0.92
N THR A 215 -26.34 -0.05 1.28
CA THR A 215 -25.30 -0.62 2.14
C THR A 215 -24.98 0.29 3.31
N PHE A 216 -24.21 -0.23 4.27
CA PHE A 216 -23.62 0.54 5.36
C PHE A 216 -22.18 0.89 5.02
N ILE A 217 -21.79 2.15 5.22
CA ILE A 217 -20.45 2.63 4.83
C ILE A 217 -19.40 2.33 5.90
N ASN A 218 -19.77 2.44 7.18
CA ASN A 218 -18.90 2.22 8.33
C ASN A 218 -19.72 1.91 9.58
N GLY A 219 -19.04 1.63 10.71
CA GLY A 219 -19.71 1.28 11.96
C GLY A 219 -20.65 2.35 12.50
N ILE A 220 -20.34 3.64 12.31
CA ILE A 220 -21.21 4.74 12.74
C ILE A 220 -22.50 4.78 11.90
N ASP A 221 -22.38 4.57 10.58
CA ASP A 221 -23.53 4.49 9.67
C ASP A 221 -24.42 3.29 9.98
N VAL A 222 -23.83 2.15 10.39
CA VAL A 222 -24.58 0.98 10.89
C VAL A 222 -25.43 1.35 12.09
N VAL A 223 -24.84 1.94 13.13
CA VAL A 223 -25.55 2.31 14.37
C VAL A 223 -26.71 3.25 14.07
N ARG A 224 -26.47 4.33 13.33
CA ARG A 224 -27.50 5.32 12.98
C ARG A 224 -28.67 4.72 12.20
N LYS A 225 -28.38 3.85 11.23
CA LYS A 225 -29.42 3.18 10.43
C LYS A 225 -30.19 2.14 11.26
N LEU A 226 -29.54 1.47 12.21
CA LEU A 226 -30.21 0.56 13.16
C LEU A 226 -31.11 1.33 14.13
N GLU A 227 -30.64 2.45 14.70
CA GLU A 227 -31.46 3.33 15.55
C GLU A 227 -32.71 3.79 14.81
N LYS A 228 -32.58 4.21 13.55
CA LYS A 228 -33.71 4.54 12.70
C LYS A 228 -34.64 3.34 12.47
N TYR A 229 -34.10 2.16 12.21
CA TYR A 229 -34.89 0.94 12.04
C TYR A 229 -35.70 0.58 13.30
N VAL A 230 -35.13 0.86 14.49
CA VAL A 230 -35.81 0.73 15.79
C VAL A 230 -36.89 1.81 15.94
N SER A 231 -36.58 3.08 15.67
CA SER A 231 -37.57 4.18 15.79
C SER A 231 -38.76 4.01 14.85
N ASP A 232 -38.52 3.42 13.68
CA ASP A 232 -39.56 3.11 12.69
C ASP A 232 -40.43 1.90 13.10
N GLY A 233 -40.20 1.29 14.28
CA GLY A 233 -40.96 0.15 14.80
C GLY A 233 -40.73 -1.16 14.03
N ARG A 234 -39.66 -1.23 13.21
CA ARG A 234 -39.35 -2.40 12.37
C ARG A 234 -38.56 -3.46 13.14
N PHE A 235 -37.92 -3.06 14.24
CA PHE A 235 -37.21 -3.96 15.13
C PHE A 235 -38.19 -4.67 16.08
N LYS A 236 -38.54 -5.92 15.75
CA LYS A 236 -39.53 -6.74 16.48
C LYS A 236 -38.81 -7.88 17.19
N SER A 237 -39.48 -8.50 18.16
CA SER A 237 -38.98 -9.72 18.83
C SER A 237 -38.72 -10.87 17.85
N ALA A 238 -39.43 -10.90 16.71
CA ALA A 238 -39.22 -11.87 15.63
C ALA A 238 -38.09 -11.51 14.65
N THR A 239 -37.45 -10.34 14.78
CA THR A 239 -36.36 -9.93 13.90
C THR A 239 -35.14 -10.84 14.10
N LYS A 240 -34.63 -11.41 13.00
CA LYS A 240 -33.44 -12.26 13.00
C LYS A 240 -32.28 -11.57 12.30
N PHE A 241 -31.09 -11.72 12.84
CA PHE A 241 -29.86 -11.30 12.19
C PHE A 241 -29.23 -12.48 11.46
N ILE A 242 -28.80 -12.25 10.23
CA ILE A 242 -28.12 -13.23 9.40
C ILE A 242 -26.74 -12.67 9.08
N THR A 243 -25.71 -13.48 9.30
CA THR A 243 -24.35 -13.17 8.88
C THR A 243 -23.96 -14.11 7.75
N ALA A 244 -23.48 -13.52 6.65
CA ALA A 244 -22.93 -14.24 5.52
C ALA A 244 -21.57 -13.62 5.17
N ASP A 245 -20.59 -14.45 4.84
CA ASP A 245 -19.27 -14.01 4.39
C ASP A 245 -19.04 -14.48 2.96
N VAL A 246 -18.54 -13.59 2.12
CA VAL A 246 -18.19 -13.93 0.73
C VAL A 246 -16.72 -14.28 0.68
N THR A 247 -16.42 -15.50 0.26
CA THR A 247 -15.03 -15.96 0.09
C THR A 247 -14.47 -15.55 -1.25
N ASP A 248 -13.19 -15.14 -1.28
CA ASP A 248 -12.45 -14.88 -2.53
C ASP A 248 -13.11 -13.84 -3.46
N LEU A 249 -13.81 -12.85 -2.88
CA LEU A 249 -14.63 -11.86 -3.59
C LEU A 249 -13.96 -11.30 -4.85
N TYR A 250 -12.72 -10.82 -4.75
CA TYR A 250 -12.04 -10.14 -5.87
C TYR A 250 -11.65 -11.06 -7.03
N THR A 251 -11.37 -12.33 -6.76
CA THR A 251 -11.00 -13.30 -7.81
C THR A 251 -12.22 -14.02 -8.39
N MET A 252 -13.39 -13.88 -7.76
CA MET A 252 -14.63 -14.55 -8.15
C MET A 252 -15.66 -13.61 -8.77
N ILE A 253 -15.32 -12.36 -9.11
CA ILE A 253 -16.22 -11.44 -9.80
C ILE A 253 -16.40 -11.91 -11.26
N PRO A 254 -17.62 -12.27 -11.71
CA PRO A 254 -17.86 -12.64 -13.10
C PRO A 254 -17.62 -11.44 -14.02
N ARG A 255 -16.62 -11.53 -14.89
CA ARG A 255 -16.23 -10.42 -15.79
C ARG A 255 -17.38 -9.97 -16.68
N GLN A 256 -18.11 -10.93 -17.25
CA GLN A 256 -19.23 -10.65 -18.15
C GLN A 256 -20.37 -9.93 -17.43
N GLY A 257 -20.81 -10.45 -16.28
CA GLY A 257 -21.86 -9.81 -15.47
C GLY A 257 -21.47 -8.41 -14.99
N ALA A 258 -20.18 -8.17 -14.71
CA ALA A 258 -19.69 -6.84 -14.34
C ALA A 258 -19.78 -5.84 -15.50
N LEU A 259 -19.56 -6.28 -16.75
CA LEU A 259 -19.68 -5.42 -17.94
C LEU A 259 -21.15 -5.10 -18.25
N GLU A 260 -22.04 -6.06 -18.08
CA GLU A 260 -23.49 -5.88 -18.29
C GLU A 260 -24.08 -4.82 -17.35
N THR A 261 -23.54 -4.64 -16.16
CA THR A 261 -23.98 -3.56 -15.25
C THR A 261 -23.69 -2.14 -15.76
N PHE A 262 -22.85 -1.98 -16.79
CA PHE A 262 -22.54 -0.68 -17.40
C PHE A 262 -23.24 -0.44 -18.75
N ALA A 263 -23.94 -1.45 -19.29
CA ALA A 263 -24.70 -1.37 -20.54
C ALA A 263 -26.11 -0.82 -20.30
#